data_AF-A0A7X8L086-F1
#
_entry.id   AF-A0A7X8L086-F1
#
_cell.length_a   1.000
_cell.length_b   1.000
_cell.length_c   1.000
_cell.angle_alpha   90.00
_cell.angle_beta   90.00
_cell.angle_gamma   90.00
#
_symmetry.space_group_name_H-M   'P 1'
#
loop_
_entity.id
_entity.type
_entity.pdbx_description
1 polymer ?
#
loop_
_entity_poly.entity_id
_entity_poly.type
_entity_poly.pdbx_seq_one_letter_code
_entity_poly.pdbx_strand_id
1 'polypeptide(L)'
;MKAFGVSDLLAAMVRLEQTGHQFYTELAVRSEDEEEKNFFSMLAKEELKHEKIYADLAEQYKSVEPENQLDEPYGAYLDILINQNFSFTEEDLKDRETAFKIAVGLEKDTLLFISEVELLIDTNHKEVFEKIKAEERSHLRALVAYRDSHNI
;
A
#
# COMPACT_ATOMS: atom_id res chain seq x y z
N MET A 1 -20.56 -4.89 16.99
CA MET A 1 -19.51 -4.54 15.99
C MET A 1 -19.99 -5.02 14.64
N LYS A 2 -19.80 -4.22 13.59
CA LYS A 2 -19.96 -4.70 12.21
C LYS A 2 -18.80 -5.69 11.98
N ALA A 3 -19.09 -6.90 11.53
CA ALA A 3 -18.04 -7.79 11.08
C ALA A 3 -17.45 -7.19 9.80
N PHE A 4 -16.15 -6.92 9.79
CA PHE A 4 -15.48 -6.43 8.60
C PHE A 4 -15.16 -7.61 7.67
N GLY A 5 -15.30 -7.36 6.37
CA GLY A 5 -15.07 -8.36 5.34
C GLY A 5 -13.82 -8.10 4.51
N VAL A 6 -13.50 -9.05 3.63
CA VAL A 6 -12.43 -8.93 2.62
C VAL A 6 -12.55 -7.63 1.82
N SER A 7 -13.78 -7.24 1.47
CA SER A 7 -14.03 -5.99 0.74
C SER A 7 -13.62 -4.75 1.52
N ASP A 8 -13.75 -4.75 2.85
CA ASP A 8 -13.34 -3.61 3.69
C ASP A 8 -11.80 -3.53 3.77
N LEU A 9 -11.12 -4.67 3.82
CA LEU A 9 -9.65 -4.75 3.77
C LEU A 9 -9.11 -4.28 2.41
N LEU A 10 -9.69 -4.75 1.31
CA LEU A 10 -9.37 -4.26 -0.04
C LEU A 10 -9.66 -2.76 -0.21
N ALA A 11 -10.75 -2.25 0.37
CA ALA A 11 -11.04 -0.83 0.36
C ALA A 11 -10.02 0.00 1.17
N ALA A 12 -9.43 -0.57 2.22
CA ALA A 12 -8.33 0.04 2.95
C ALA A 12 -7.04 0.05 2.12
N MET A 13 -6.75 -1.02 1.37
CA MET A 13 -5.65 -1.04 0.41
C MET A 13 -5.81 0.02 -0.67
N VAL A 14 -7.00 0.20 -1.24
CA VAL A 14 -7.26 1.29 -2.20
C VAL A 14 -6.91 2.67 -1.61
N ARG A 15 -7.26 2.92 -0.33
CA ARG A 15 -6.89 4.19 0.33
C ARG A 15 -5.38 4.31 0.55
N LEU A 16 -4.72 3.21 0.86
CA LEU A 16 -3.26 3.15 1.00
C LEU A 16 -2.57 3.51 -0.32
N GLU A 17 -2.96 2.88 -1.43
CA GLU A 17 -2.39 3.17 -2.77
C GLU A 17 -2.71 4.60 -3.24
N GLN A 18 -3.91 5.12 -2.95
CA GLN A 18 -4.23 6.52 -3.21
C GLN A 18 -3.32 7.48 -2.41
N THR A 19 -3.02 7.12 -1.17
CA THR A 19 -2.09 7.88 -0.32
C THR A 19 -0.67 7.79 -0.86
N GLY A 20 -0.20 6.60 -1.27
CA GLY A 20 1.10 6.40 -1.88
C GLY A 20 1.26 7.15 -3.20
N HIS A 21 0.25 7.10 -4.07
CA HIS A 21 0.22 7.87 -5.32
C HIS A 21 0.36 9.38 -5.06
N GLN A 22 -0.43 9.92 -4.13
CA GLN A 22 -0.34 11.34 -3.75
C GLN A 22 1.04 11.66 -3.18
N PHE A 23 1.53 10.84 -2.26
CA PHE A 23 2.83 11.02 -1.61
C PHE A 23 3.98 11.07 -2.61
N TYR A 24 4.07 10.09 -3.52
CA TYR A 24 5.12 10.04 -4.53
C TYR A 24 4.98 11.12 -5.60
N THR A 25 3.75 11.51 -5.95
CA THR A 25 3.53 12.66 -6.85
C THR A 25 4.04 13.95 -6.24
N GLU A 26 3.75 14.15 -4.95
CA GLU A 26 4.20 15.30 -4.17
C GLU A 26 5.74 15.34 -4.03
N LEU A 27 6.39 14.19 -3.79
CA LEU A 27 7.85 14.10 -3.78
C LEU A 27 8.44 14.41 -5.16
N ALA A 28 7.89 13.86 -6.24
CA ALA A 28 8.35 14.12 -7.60
C ALA A 28 8.25 15.61 -7.99
N VAL A 29 7.23 16.32 -7.51
CA VAL A 29 7.06 17.77 -7.74
C VAL A 29 8.12 18.59 -6.98
N ARG A 30 8.53 18.13 -5.79
CA ARG A 30 9.53 18.80 -4.94
C ARG A 30 10.97 18.48 -5.35
N SER A 31 11.20 17.39 -6.08
CA SER A 31 12.53 17.00 -6.57
C SER A 31 13.18 18.06 -7.45
N GLU A 32 14.43 18.41 -7.13
CA GLU A 32 15.21 19.39 -7.89
C GLU A 32 15.98 18.76 -9.05
N ASP A 33 16.37 17.48 -8.93
CA ASP A 33 17.06 16.74 -9.98
C ASP A 33 16.12 15.80 -10.73
N GLU A 34 16.41 15.61 -12.02
CA GLU A 34 15.59 14.80 -12.91
C GLU A 34 15.64 13.31 -12.57
N GLU A 35 16.69 12.82 -11.91
CA GLU A 35 16.78 11.41 -11.51
C GLU A 35 15.77 11.09 -10.41
N GLU A 36 15.76 11.89 -9.34
CA GLU A 36 14.83 11.77 -8.22
C GLU A 36 13.38 11.95 -8.67
N LYS A 37 13.13 12.96 -9.50
CA LYS A 37 11.81 13.23 -10.06
C LYS A 37 11.29 12.04 -10.86
N ASN A 38 12.14 11.44 -11.70
CA ASN A 38 11.76 10.27 -12.49
C ASN A 38 11.54 9.04 -11.60
N PHE A 39 12.35 8.88 -10.55
CA PHE A 39 12.21 7.79 -9.58
C PHE A 39 10.85 7.85 -8.86
N PHE A 40 10.49 8.99 -8.26
CA PHE A 40 9.19 9.13 -7.59
C PHE A 40 8.02 9.14 -8.57
N SER A 41 8.18 9.71 -9.77
CA SER A 41 7.16 9.64 -10.82
C SER A 41 6.90 8.21 -11.31
N MET A 42 7.90 7.34 -11.25
CA MET A 42 7.74 5.92 -11.56
C MET A 42 6.93 5.24 -10.46
N LEU A 43 7.31 5.41 -9.18
CA LEU A 43 6.57 4.83 -8.05
C LEU A 43 5.10 5.29 -8.05
N ALA A 44 4.85 6.60 -8.19
CA ALA A 44 3.49 7.14 -8.27
C ALA A 44 2.63 6.51 -9.38
N LYS A 45 3.22 6.05 -10.49
CA LYS A 45 2.49 5.39 -11.58
C LYS A 45 2.21 3.92 -11.27
N GLU A 46 3.07 3.25 -10.52
CA GLU A 46 2.82 1.86 -10.10
C GLU A 46 1.65 1.82 -9.09
N GLU A 47 1.60 2.75 -8.13
CA GLU A 47 0.49 2.89 -7.16
C GLU A 47 -0.88 2.98 -7.85
N LEU A 48 -1.00 3.72 -8.96
CA LEU A 48 -2.26 3.80 -9.73
C LEU A 48 -2.68 2.46 -10.34
N LYS A 49 -1.70 1.60 -10.71
CA LYS A 49 -1.99 0.26 -11.22
C LYS A 49 -2.47 -0.63 -10.08
N HIS A 50 -1.82 -0.56 -8.93
CA HIS A 50 -2.18 -1.31 -7.73
C HIS A 50 -3.55 -0.92 -7.20
N GLU A 51 -3.82 0.40 -7.09
CA GLU A 51 -5.13 0.95 -6.74
C GLU A 51 -6.24 0.33 -7.58
N LYS A 52 -6.05 0.31 -8.91
CA LYS A 52 -7.03 -0.25 -9.84
C LYS A 52 -7.26 -1.74 -9.58
N ILE A 53 -6.19 -2.51 -9.36
CA ILE A 53 -6.32 -3.95 -9.08
C ILE A 53 -7.11 -4.18 -7.79
N TYR A 54 -6.80 -3.45 -6.72
CA TYR A 54 -7.52 -3.61 -5.46
C TYR A 54 -8.97 -3.11 -5.53
N ALA A 55 -9.24 -2.07 -6.32
CA ALA A 55 -10.61 -1.59 -6.55
C ALA A 55 -11.45 -2.63 -7.32
N ASP A 56 -10.88 -3.24 -8.36
CA ASP A 56 -11.54 -4.29 -9.14
C ASP A 56 -11.81 -5.53 -8.25
N LEU A 57 -10.85 -5.92 -7.41
CA LEU A 57 -11.03 -6.99 -6.42
C LEU A 57 -12.08 -6.60 -5.37
N ALA A 58 -12.07 -5.38 -4.85
CA ALA A 58 -13.04 -4.94 -3.84
C ALA A 58 -14.48 -5.06 -4.35
N GLU A 59 -14.73 -4.71 -5.61
CA GLU A 59 -16.05 -4.86 -6.22
C GLU A 59 -16.43 -6.34 -6.41
N GLN A 60 -15.48 -7.21 -6.78
CA GLN A 60 -15.70 -8.65 -6.91
C GLN A 60 -16.11 -9.30 -5.57
N TYR A 61 -15.50 -8.86 -4.47
CA TYR A 61 -15.74 -9.42 -3.12
C TYR A 61 -16.80 -8.68 -2.31
N LYS A 62 -17.44 -7.65 -2.87
CA LYS A 62 -18.43 -6.78 -2.19
C LYS A 62 -19.67 -7.49 -1.68
N SER A 63 -20.06 -8.60 -2.32
CA SER A 63 -21.21 -9.43 -1.93
C SER A 63 -20.81 -10.78 -1.35
N VAL A 64 -19.52 -11.00 -1.13
CA VAL A 64 -19.03 -12.18 -0.42
C VAL A 64 -19.17 -11.88 1.06
N GLU A 65 -20.22 -12.42 1.66
CA GLU A 65 -20.33 -12.48 3.12
C GLU A 65 -19.10 -13.20 3.68
N PRO A 66 -18.52 -12.77 4.81
CA PRO A 66 -17.39 -13.45 5.41
C PRO A 66 -17.74 -14.93 5.61
N GLU A 67 -17.17 -15.81 4.79
CA GLU A 67 -17.55 -17.23 4.73
C GLU A 67 -17.17 -17.98 6.01
N ASN A 68 -16.38 -17.34 6.87
CA ASN A 68 -16.07 -17.78 8.20
C ASN A 68 -16.32 -16.61 9.16
N GLN A 69 -17.02 -16.88 10.26
CA GLN A 69 -16.87 -16.06 11.45
C GLN A 69 -15.39 -16.15 11.82
N LEU A 70 -14.60 -15.16 11.40
CA LEU A 70 -13.24 -14.98 11.88
C LEU A 70 -13.31 -15.06 13.40
N ASP A 71 -12.32 -15.72 14.01
CA ASP A 71 -12.29 -15.70 15.47
C ASP A 71 -12.23 -14.25 15.97
N GLU A 72 -12.84 -13.99 17.14
CA GLU A 72 -12.95 -12.64 17.67
C GLU A 72 -11.59 -11.92 17.75
N PRO A 73 -10.48 -12.56 18.20
CA PRO A 73 -9.16 -11.93 18.20
C PRO A 73 -8.67 -11.49 16.82
N TYR A 74 -8.83 -12.33 15.79
CA TYR A 74 -8.38 -12.02 14.43
C TYR A 74 -9.27 -10.96 13.76
N GLY A 75 -10.58 -11.02 14.00
CA GLY A 75 -11.50 -9.95 13.59
C GLY A 75 -11.08 -8.59 14.16
N ALA A 76 -10.80 -8.51 15.47
CA ALA A 76 -10.35 -7.28 16.11
C ALA A 76 -8.99 -6.78 15.56
N TYR A 77 -8.10 -7.69 15.16
CA TYR A 77 -6.86 -7.33 14.48
C TYR A 77 -7.11 -6.72 13.10
N LEU A 78 -7.98 -7.32 12.28
CA LEU A 78 -8.34 -6.75 10.97
C LEU A 78 -9.04 -5.40 11.10
N ASP A 79 -9.86 -5.20 12.14
CA ASP A 79 -10.46 -3.89 12.43
C ASP A 79 -9.39 -2.82 12.64
N ILE A 80 -8.29 -3.15 13.33
CA ILE A 80 -7.17 -2.22 13.54
C ILE A 80 -6.51 -1.87 12.20
N LEU A 81 -6.25 -2.87 11.36
CA LEU A 81 -5.68 -2.65 10.03
C LEU A 81 -6.59 -1.81 9.14
N ILE A 82 -7.87 -2.18 9.01
CA ILE A 82 -8.83 -1.49 8.14
C ILE A 82 -8.99 -0.02 8.51
N ASN A 83 -8.97 0.28 9.81
CA ASN A 83 -9.11 1.63 10.33
C ASN A 83 -7.76 2.36 10.49
N GLN A 84 -6.66 1.78 10.01
CA GLN A 84 -5.37 2.45 9.94
C GLN A 84 -5.51 3.71 9.06
N ASN A 85 -5.07 4.84 9.61
CA ASN A 85 -5.07 6.11 8.91
C ASN A 85 -3.71 6.30 8.23
N PHE A 86 -3.69 6.21 6.90
CA PHE A 86 -2.55 6.55 6.08
C PHE A 86 -2.60 8.05 5.79
N SER A 87 -1.63 8.80 6.29
CA SER A 87 -1.56 10.24 6.05
C SER A 87 -0.14 10.75 6.20
N PHE A 88 0.18 11.77 5.43
CA PHE A 88 1.38 12.57 5.56
C PHE A 88 0.99 14.05 5.56
N THR A 89 1.89 14.90 6.02
CA THR A 89 1.75 16.35 6.03
C THR A 89 2.79 17.00 5.13
N GLU A 90 2.55 18.27 4.78
CA GLU A 90 3.53 19.11 4.07
C GLU A 90 4.87 19.21 4.80
N GLU A 91 4.88 19.09 6.13
CA GLU A 91 6.11 19.14 6.92
C GLU A 91 6.94 17.86 6.75
N ASP A 92 6.26 16.71 6.67
CA ASP A 92 6.90 15.40 6.50
C ASP A 92 7.67 15.28 5.17
N LEU A 93 7.29 16.08 4.17
CA LEU A 93 7.90 16.11 2.85
C LEU A 93 9.15 16.99 2.76
N LYS A 94 9.41 17.84 3.77
CA LYS A 94 10.57 18.74 3.79
C LYS A 94 11.84 18.06 4.24
N ASP A 95 11.71 17.08 5.14
CA ASP A 95 12.83 16.30 5.65
C ASP A 95 12.96 15.00 4.86
N ARG A 96 14.08 14.84 4.14
CA ARG A 96 14.28 13.67 3.27
C ARG A 96 14.29 12.37 4.08
N GLU A 97 14.89 12.34 5.27
CA GLU A 97 14.91 11.14 6.11
C GLU A 97 13.48 10.71 6.48
N THR A 98 12.65 11.66 6.92
CA THR A 98 11.24 11.44 7.24
C THR A 98 10.44 11.00 6.02
N ALA A 99 10.62 11.65 4.87
CA ALA A 99 9.95 11.26 3.63
C ALA A 99 10.28 9.82 3.21
N PHE A 100 11.56 9.43 3.24
CA PHE A 100 11.96 8.05 2.93
C PHE A 100 11.47 7.03 3.97
N LYS A 101 11.40 7.43 5.25
CA LYS A 101 10.81 6.60 6.30
C LYS A 101 9.33 6.35 6.06
N ILE A 102 8.58 7.37 5.61
CA ILE A 102 7.17 7.23 5.24
C ILE A 102 7.02 6.35 4.00
N ALA A 103 7.80 6.59 2.95
CA ALA A 103 7.81 5.77 1.74
C ALA A 103 7.97 4.28 2.09
N VAL A 104 9.01 3.95 2.86
CA VAL A 104 9.27 2.57 3.31
C VAL A 104 8.14 2.01 4.17
N GLY A 105 7.45 2.87 4.94
CA GLY A 105 6.27 2.50 5.71
C GLY A 105 5.11 2.08 4.82
N LEU A 106 4.77 2.91 3.83
CA LEU A 106 3.68 2.66 2.87
C LEU A 106 3.87 1.30 2.16
N GLU A 107 5.04 1.04 1.59
CA GLU A 107 5.33 -0.22 0.90
C GLU A 107 5.25 -1.46 1.82
N LYS A 108 5.67 -1.31 3.08
CA LYS A 108 5.59 -2.39 4.08
C LYS A 108 4.15 -2.65 4.49
N ASP A 109 3.36 -1.59 4.64
CA ASP A 109 1.94 -1.71 4.92
C ASP A 109 1.23 -2.41 3.74
N THR A 110 1.54 -2.06 2.49
CA THR A 110 0.97 -2.74 1.32
C THR A 110 1.29 -4.24 1.35
N LEU A 111 2.53 -4.63 1.63
CA LEU A 111 2.92 -6.04 1.78
C LEU A 111 2.17 -6.77 2.91
N LEU A 112 1.95 -6.10 4.05
CA LEU A 112 1.19 -6.64 5.17
C LEU A 112 -0.25 -6.90 4.74
N PHE A 113 -0.91 -5.90 4.14
CA PHE A 113 -2.30 -6.03 3.71
C PHE A 113 -2.49 -7.11 2.65
N ILE A 114 -1.60 -7.22 1.65
CA ILE A 114 -1.68 -8.30 0.66
C ILE A 114 -1.62 -9.67 1.36
N SER A 115 -0.73 -9.82 2.34
CA SER A 115 -0.57 -11.07 3.08
C SER A 115 -1.85 -11.45 3.84
N GLU A 116 -2.53 -10.47 4.44
CA GLU A 116 -3.80 -10.70 5.13
C GLU A 116 -4.95 -11.01 4.15
N VAL A 117 -5.05 -10.28 3.04
CA VAL A 117 -6.07 -10.58 2.00
C VAL A 117 -5.89 -11.98 1.42
N GLU A 118 -4.66 -12.40 1.15
CA GLU A 118 -4.36 -13.72 0.59
C GLU A 118 -4.80 -14.88 1.50
N LEU A 119 -4.80 -14.68 2.83
CA LEU A 119 -5.32 -15.67 3.78
C LEU A 119 -6.84 -15.79 3.75
N LEU A 120 -7.52 -14.73 3.29
CA LEU A 120 -8.98 -14.62 3.35
C LEU A 120 -9.69 -14.94 2.03
N ILE A 121 -8.99 -14.91 0.89
CA ILE A 121 -9.58 -15.15 -0.43
C ILE A 121 -9.05 -16.42 -1.11
N ASP A 122 -9.86 -16.98 -2.02
CA ASP A 122 -9.51 -18.21 -2.75
C ASP A 122 -8.30 -18.00 -3.68
N THR A 123 -7.61 -19.10 -3.95
CA THR A 123 -6.33 -19.23 -4.66
C THR A 123 -6.31 -18.70 -6.09
N ASN A 124 -7.46 -18.40 -6.69
CA ASN A 124 -7.58 -17.91 -8.07
C ASN A 124 -6.87 -16.56 -8.32
N HIS A 125 -6.54 -15.82 -7.27
CA HIS A 125 -5.82 -14.54 -7.37
C HIS A 125 -4.36 -14.59 -6.89
N LYS A 126 -3.85 -15.77 -6.51
CA LYS A 126 -2.48 -15.91 -5.95
C LYS A 126 -1.39 -15.36 -6.85
N GLU A 127 -1.49 -15.59 -8.16
CA GLU A 127 -0.50 -15.10 -9.11
C GLU A 127 -0.46 -13.56 -9.17
N VAL A 128 -1.63 -12.92 -9.06
CA VAL A 128 -1.74 -11.45 -9.03
C VAL A 128 -1.07 -10.91 -7.76
N PHE A 129 -1.35 -11.49 -6.60
CA PHE A 129 -0.72 -11.06 -5.35
C PHE A 129 0.77 -11.32 -5.28
N GLU A 130 1.25 -12.46 -5.78
CA GLU A 130 2.69 -12.72 -5.81
C GLU A 130 3.43 -11.74 -6.71
N LYS A 131 2.81 -11.35 -7.84
CA LYS A 131 3.36 -10.34 -8.72
C LYS A 131 3.44 -8.99 -8.01
N ILE A 132 2.36 -8.52 -7.38
CA ILE A 132 2.36 -7.23 -6.68
C ILE A 132 3.33 -7.24 -5.51
N LYS A 133 3.34 -8.30 -4.68
CA LYS A 133 4.35 -8.44 -3.61
C LYS A 133 5.78 -8.38 -4.14
N ALA A 134 6.05 -8.92 -5.33
CA ALA A 134 7.37 -8.82 -5.95
C ALA A 134 7.71 -7.39 -6.38
N GLU A 135 6.73 -6.64 -6.87
CA GLU A 135 6.82 -5.21 -7.20
C GLU A 135 7.10 -4.37 -5.95
N GLU A 136 6.32 -4.49 -4.86
CA GLU A 136 6.57 -3.72 -3.61
C GLU A 136 7.91 -4.06 -2.95
N ARG A 137 8.31 -5.33 -2.98
CA ARG A 137 9.67 -5.73 -2.54
C ARG A 137 10.74 -5.07 -3.40
N SER A 138 10.46 -4.80 -4.67
CA SER A 138 11.36 -4.07 -5.56
C SER A 138 11.38 -2.58 -5.24
N HIS A 139 10.22 -1.96 -4.98
CA HIS A 139 10.10 -0.58 -4.53
C HIS A 139 10.89 -0.35 -3.24
N LEU A 140 10.71 -1.20 -2.23
CA LEU A 140 11.48 -1.16 -0.98
C LEU A 140 12.99 -1.22 -1.20
N ARG A 141 13.46 -2.13 -2.05
CA ARG A 141 14.89 -2.22 -2.38
C ARG A 141 15.38 -0.95 -3.06
N ALA A 142 14.59 -0.40 -4.00
CA ALA A 142 14.95 0.80 -4.72
C ALA A 142 14.98 2.04 -3.80
N LEU A 143 13.99 2.21 -2.91
CA LEU A 143 13.93 3.28 -1.92
C LEU A 143 15.15 3.25 -0.99
N VAL A 144 15.47 2.08 -0.44
CA VAL A 144 16.63 1.93 0.46
C VAL A 144 17.95 2.18 -0.28
N ALA A 145 18.10 1.63 -1.50
CA ALA A 145 19.31 1.86 -2.29
C ALA A 145 19.48 3.33 -2.69
N TYR A 146 18.38 4.00 -3.06
CA TYR A 146 18.39 5.43 -3.37
C TYR A 146 18.79 6.24 -2.14
N ARG A 147 18.16 6.00 -0.99
CA ARG A 147 18.50 6.65 0.28
C ARG A 147 19.98 6.50 0.63
N ASP A 148 20.48 5.27 0.60
CA ASP A 148 21.86 4.96 1.00
C ASP A 148 22.90 5.58 0.05
N SER A 149 22.61 5.61 -1.26
CA SER A 149 23.50 6.22 -2.27
C SER A 149 23.54 7.76 -2.20
N HIS A 150 22.53 8.39 -1.61
CA HIS A 150 22.42 9.84 -1.47
C HIS A 150 22.72 10.34 -0.05
N ASN A 151 23.17 9.46 0.86
CA ASN A 151 23.46 9.75 2.27
C ASN A 151 22.30 10.44 3.00
N ILE A 152 21.08 9.96 2.74
CA ILE A 152 19.85 10.38 3.42
C ILE A 152 19.66 9.54 4.69
#